data_AF-A0A0C3SGF9-F1
#
_entry.id   AF-A0A0C3SGF9-F1
#
_cell.length_a   1.000
_cell.length_b   1.000
_cell.length_c   1.000
_cell.angle_alpha   90.00
_cell.angle_beta   90.00
_cell.angle_gamma   90.00
#
_symmetry.space_group_name_H-M   'P 1'
#
loop_
_entity.id
_entity.type
_entity.pdbx_description
1 polymer ?
#
loop_
_entity_poly.entity_id
_entity_poly.type
_entity_poly.pdbx_seq_one_letter_code
_entity_poly.pdbx_strand_id
1 'polypeptide(L)'
;MKCVRGIKRRRQDPLSFLNSIFQTANEAMKSNPKSLPFRSPVDTKTNPNYRKVIKKPIDLNIIRTRIDESLYKSKDEYMADVDLMVENCKTYNVADMMLVHDVMELKNICQGVLRSRKKEIAEAEAMIQISEIFK
;
A
#
# COMPACT_ATOMS: atom_id res chain seq x y z
N MET A 1 48.23 9.05 -13.59
CA MET A 1 47.01 9.38 -12.81
C MET A 1 45.78 8.91 -13.57
N LYS A 2 45.05 7.91 -13.07
CA LYS A 2 43.76 7.48 -13.67
C LYS A 2 42.64 8.06 -12.81
N CYS A 3 41.91 9.02 -13.37
CA CYS A 3 40.68 9.55 -12.77
C CYS A 3 39.64 8.42 -12.69
N VAL A 4 39.34 7.97 -11.48
CA VAL A 4 38.22 7.06 -11.23
C VAL A 4 36.96 7.90 -11.38
N ARG A 5 36.27 7.74 -12.52
CA ARG A 5 34.97 8.37 -12.76
C ARG A 5 34.03 7.88 -11.67
N GLY A 6 33.69 8.77 -10.75
CA GLY A 6 32.69 8.51 -9.74
C GLY A 6 31.44 8.00 -10.42
N ILE A 7 31.06 6.76 -10.11
CA ILE A 7 29.75 6.22 -10.42
C ILE A 7 28.77 7.13 -9.66
N LYS A 8 28.26 8.17 -10.33
CA LYS A 8 27.14 8.95 -9.82
C LYS A 8 26.03 7.92 -9.63
N ARG A 9 25.78 7.51 -8.39
CA ARG A 9 24.60 6.72 -8.03
C ARG A 9 23.43 7.45 -8.65
N ARG A 10 22.84 6.88 -9.71
CA ARG A 10 21.74 7.50 -10.43
C ARG A 10 20.63 7.65 -9.41
N ARG A 11 20.37 8.89 -8.97
CA ARG A 11 19.32 9.17 -7.99
C ARG A 11 18.03 8.66 -8.63
N GLN A 12 17.42 7.65 -8.02
CA GLN A 12 16.17 7.09 -8.52
C GLN A 12 15.10 8.19 -8.49
N ASP A 13 14.25 8.23 -9.51
CA ASP A 13 13.09 9.12 -9.55
C ASP A 13 12.28 8.98 -8.24
N PRO A 14 11.90 10.09 -7.58
CA PRO A 14 11.32 10.03 -6.24
C PRO A 14 9.99 9.25 -6.20
N LEU A 15 9.18 9.33 -7.25
CA LEU A 15 7.93 8.56 -7.35
C LEU A 15 8.22 7.06 -7.51
N SER A 16 9.14 6.70 -8.40
CA SER A 16 9.58 5.31 -8.57
C SER A 16 10.17 4.72 -7.29
N PHE A 17 10.92 5.53 -6.53
CA PHE A 17 11.48 5.14 -5.24
C PHE A 17 10.38 4.97 -4.19
N LEU A 18 9.43 5.91 -4.10
CA LEU A 18 8.28 5.82 -3.20
C LEU A 18 7.44 4.57 -3.48
N ASN A 19 7.14 4.30 -4.76
CA ASN A 19 6.45 3.08 -5.18
C ASN A 19 7.18 1.81 -4.72
N SER A 20 8.51 1.77 -4.78
CA SER A 20 9.27 0.60 -4.30
C SER A 20 9.08 0.33 -2.80
N ILE A 21 8.90 1.38 -1.99
CA ILE A 21 8.61 1.26 -0.56
C ILE A 21 7.20 0.71 -0.36
N PHE A 22 6.20 1.22 -1.10
CA PHE A 22 4.83 0.71 -1.04
C PHE A 22 4.72 -0.73 -1.54
N GLN A 23 5.46 -1.11 -2.59
CA GLN A 23 5.56 -2.50 -3.05
C GLN A 23 6.11 -3.38 -1.92
N THR A 24 7.18 -2.96 -1.26
CA THR A 24 7.75 -3.69 -0.11
C THR A 24 6.72 -3.87 1.01
N ALA A 25 5.96 -2.83 1.35
CA ALA A 25 4.91 -2.91 2.37
C ALA A 25 3.77 -3.86 1.96
N ASN A 26 3.35 -3.81 0.69
CA ASN A 26 2.33 -4.69 0.14
C ASN A 26 2.77 -6.17 0.14
N GLU A 27 4.02 -6.44 -0.26
CA GLU A 27 4.57 -7.80 -0.24
C GLU A 27 4.78 -8.32 1.18
N ALA A 28 5.12 -7.45 2.14
CA ALA A 28 5.20 -7.83 3.55
C ALA A 28 3.82 -8.26 4.10
N MET A 29 2.75 -7.55 3.74
CA MET A 29 1.38 -7.99 4.07
C MET A 29 1.06 -9.32 3.38
N LYS A 30 1.30 -9.46 2.08
CA LYS A 30 1.01 -10.69 1.32
C LYS A 30 1.81 -11.90 1.84
N SER A 31 2.99 -11.70 2.39
CA SER A 31 3.82 -12.78 2.93
C SER A 31 3.23 -13.41 4.21
N ASN A 32 2.37 -12.69 4.94
CA ASN A 32 1.66 -13.25 6.08
C ASN A 32 0.50 -14.16 5.59
N PRO A 33 0.36 -15.41 6.06
CA PRO A 33 -0.75 -16.30 5.70
C PRO A 33 -2.15 -15.71 5.96
N LYS A 34 -2.29 -14.87 6.98
CA LYS A 34 -3.56 -14.16 7.31
C LYS A 34 -4.03 -13.22 6.20
N SER A 35 -3.17 -12.88 5.24
CA SER A 35 -3.55 -12.08 4.08
C SER A 35 -4.45 -12.79 3.08
N LEU A 36 -4.53 -14.13 3.10
CA LEU A 36 -5.22 -14.91 2.07
C LEU A 36 -6.63 -14.39 1.69
N PRO A 37 -7.52 -14.07 2.65
CA PRO A 37 -8.86 -13.54 2.33
C PRO A 37 -8.86 -12.15 1.69
N PHE A 38 -7.77 -11.41 1.80
CA PHE A 38 -7.63 -10.01 1.37
C PHE A 38 -6.76 -9.85 0.12
N ARG A 39 -6.25 -10.95 -0.45
CA ARG A 39 -5.36 -10.91 -1.62
C ARG A 39 -6.11 -10.59 -2.91
N SER A 40 -7.37 -11.01 -3.01
CA SER A 40 -8.17 -10.92 -4.24
C SER A 40 -9.57 -10.38 -3.91
N PRO A 41 -10.32 -9.91 -4.92
CA PRO A 41 -11.68 -9.43 -4.70
C PRO A 41 -12.57 -10.49 -4.05
N VAL A 42 -13.43 -10.07 -3.13
CA VAL A 42 -14.44 -10.94 -2.51
C VAL A 42 -15.38 -11.50 -3.58
N ASP A 43 -15.53 -12.82 -3.60
CA ASP A 43 -16.43 -13.52 -4.52
C ASP A 43 -17.89 -13.26 -4.15
N THR A 44 -18.61 -12.59 -5.04
CA THR A 44 -20.01 -12.21 -4.84
C THR A 44 -20.98 -13.38 -5.03
N LYS A 45 -20.55 -14.52 -5.58
CA LYS A 45 -21.41 -15.72 -5.64
C LYS A 45 -21.59 -16.32 -4.26
N THR A 46 -20.50 -16.41 -3.49
CA THR A 46 -20.49 -16.88 -2.10
C THR A 46 -20.89 -15.78 -1.11
N ASN A 47 -20.72 -14.51 -1.48
CA ASN A 47 -21.08 -13.35 -0.67
C ASN A 47 -22.07 -12.42 -1.39
N PRO A 48 -23.34 -12.84 -1.60
CA PRO A 48 -24.29 -12.17 -2.49
C PRO A 48 -24.67 -10.74 -2.07
N ASN A 49 -24.51 -10.40 -0.78
CA ASN A 49 -24.81 -9.06 -0.27
C ASN A 49 -23.57 -8.14 -0.21
N TYR A 50 -22.37 -8.63 -0.54
CA TYR A 50 -21.13 -7.87 -0.39
C TYR A 50 -21.17 -6.53 -1.13
N ARG A 51 -21.57 -6.52 -2.41
CA ARG A 51 -21.66 -5.28 -3.22
C ARG A 51 -22.81 -4.34 -2.78
N LYS A 52 -23.79 -4.84 -2.03
CA LYS A 52 -24.86 -4.00 -1.47
C LYS A 52 -24.35 -3.22 -0.25
N VAL A 53 -23.56 -3.89 0.59
CA VAL A 53 -23.00 -3.33 1.83
C VAL A 53 -21.76 -2.49 1.53
N ILE A 54 -20.80 -3.04 0.80
CA ILE A 54 -19.50 -2.43 0.53
C ILE A 54 -19.53 -1.63 -0.78
N LYS A 55 -19.38 -0.31 -0.66
CA LYS A 55 -19.47 0.64 -1.79
C LYS A 55 -18.19 0.78 -2.58
N LYS A 56 -17.03 0.67 -1.92
CA LYS A 56 -15.71 0.77 -2.54
C LYS A 56 -14.88 -0.48 -2.23
N PRO A 57 -15.09 -1.59 -2.95
CA PRO A 57 -14.30 -2.80 -2.74
C PRO A 57 -12.82 -2.57 -3.04
N ILE A 58 -11.96 -3.16 -2.23
CA ILE A 58 -10.51 -3.11 -2.35
C ILE A 58 -9.91 -4.41 -1.83
N ASP A 59 -8.72 -4.73 -2.33
CA ASP A 59 -7.91 -5.88 -1.96
C ASP A 59 -6.42 -5.60 -2.27
N LEU A 60 -5.52 -6.48 -1.83
CA LEU A 60 -4.07 -6.30 -2.00
C LEU A 60 -3.59 -6.45 -3.46
N ASN A 61 -4.40 -6.98 -4.38
CA ASN A 61 -4.08 -6.98 -5.80
C ASN A 61 -4.47 -5.64 -6.44
N ILE A 62 -5.63 -5.07 -6.09
CA ILE A 62 -5.99 -3.70 -6.50
C ILE A 62 -4.97 -2.70 -5.98
N ILE A 63 -4.59 -2.78 -4.70
CA ILE A 63 -3.57 -1.92 -4.12
C ILE A 63 -2.26 -2.07 -4.89
N ARG A 64 -1.84 -3.31 -5.19
CA ARG A 64 -0.64 -3.59 -6.00
C ARG A 64 -0.69 -2.91 -7.36
N THR A 65 -1.79 -3.08 -8.11
CA THR A 65 -1.99 -2.45 -9.42
C THR A 65 -1.88 -0.93 -9.33
N ARG A 66 -2.49 -0.30 -8.33
CA ARG A 66 -2.40 1.16 -8.12
C ARG A 66 -0.97 1.62 -7.81
N ILE A 67 -0.16 0.81 -7.12
CA ILE A 67 1.27 1.11 -6.92
C ILE A 67 2.00 1.04 -8.27
N ASP A 68 1.77 -0.02 -9.06
CA ASP A 68 2.44 -0.22 -10.35
C ASP A 68 2.07 0.87 -11.37
N GLU A 69 0.84 1.38 -11.30
CA GLU A 69 0.34 2.54 -12.07
C GLU A 69 0.77 3.90 -11.50
N SER A 70 1.56 3.91 -10.41
CA SER A 70 2.08 5.13 -9.76
C SER A 70 0.98 6.10 -9.30
N LEU A 71 -0.15 5.57 -8.83
CA LEU A 71 -1.30 6.38 -8.41
C LEU A 71 -1.18 6.98 -7.01
N TYR A 72 -0.20 6.54 -6.22
CA TYR A 72 0.08 7.10 -4.89
C TYR A 72 1.31 8.01 -4.95
N LYS A 73 1.10 9.29 -4.66
CA LYS A 73 2.14 10.32 -4.52
C LYS A 73 2.51 10.56 -3.07
N SER A 74 1.77 9.98 -2.13
CA SER A 74 2.05 10.04 -0.71
C SER A 74 1.71 8.74 0.02
N LYS A 75 2.34 8.55 1.18
CA LYS A 75 2.06 7.51 2.17
C LYS A 75 0.64 7.61 2.68
N ASP A 76 0.06 8.81 2.75
CA ASP A 76 -1.31 9.02 3.21
C ASP A 76 -2.31 8.48 2.17
N GLU A 77 -2.10 8.71 0.87
CA GLU A 77 -2.94 8.12 -0.20
C GLU A 77 -2.85 6.60 -0.22
N TYR A 78 -1.64 6.04 -0.08
CA TYR A 78 -1.44 4.59 0.01
C TYR A 78 -2.14 4.00 1.25
N MET A 79 -1.98 4.64 2.41
CA MET A 79 -2.60 4.18 3.66
C MET A 79 -4.11 4.32 3.65
N ALA A 80 -4.69 5.28 2.92
CA ALA A 80 -6.13 5.42 2.79
C ALA A 80 -6.77 4.15 2.20
N ASP A 81 -6.10 3.50 1.25
CA ASP A 81 -6.58 2.26 0.65
C ASP A 81 -6.37 1.03 1.56
N VAL A 82 -5.28 0.99 2.32
CA VAL A 82 -5.09 -0.03 3.37
C VAL A 82 -6.15 0.11 4.46
N ASP A 83 -6.49 1.34 4.84
CA ASP A 83 -7.50 1.64 5.84
C ASP A 83 -8.91 1.32 5.33
N LEU A 84 -9.19 1.61 4.06
CA LEU A 84 -10.43 1.20 3.40
C LEU A 84 -10.60 -0.34 3.41
N MET A 85 -9.52 -1.09 3.23
CA MET A 85 -9.57 -2.56 3.33
C MET A 85 -9.98 -3.02 4.73
N VAL A 86 -9.44 -2.38 5.77
CA VAL A 86 -9.80 -2.63 7.18
C VAL A 86 -11.25 -2.25 7.46
N GLU A 87 -11.69 -1.07 7.00
CA GLU A 87 -13.05 -0.57 7.19
C GLU A 87 -14.09 -1.46 6.50
N ASN A 88 -13.81 -1.89 5.26
CA ASN A 88 -14.66 -2.82 4.54
C ASN A 88 -14.80 -4.15 5.29
N CYS A 89 -13.68 -4.68 5.81
CA CYS A 89 -13.69 -5.89 6.61
C CYS A 89 -14.56 -5.73 7.87
N LYS A 90 -14.39 -4.64 8.63
CA LYS A 90 -15.19 -4.37 9.83
C LYS A 90 -16.68 -4.19 9.51
N THR A 91 -16.99 -3.53 8.40
CA THR A 91 -18.36 -3.24 7.98
C THR A 91 -19.11 -4.49 7.56
N TYR A 92 -18.45 -5.40 6.82
CA TYR A 92 -19.09 -6.62 6.33
C TYR A 92 -19.04 -7.75 7.36
N ASN A 93 -17.94 -7.88 8.10
CA ASN A 93 -17.67 -9.02 8.98
C ASN A 93 -17.91 -8.71 10.46
N VAL A 94 -19.03 -8.03 10.78
CA VAL A 94 -19.32 -7.53 12.15
C VAL A 94 -19.27 -8.64 13.22
N ALA A 95 -19.63 -9.87 12.88
CA ALA A 95 -19.62 -11.01 13.80
C ALA A 95 -18.31 -11.84 13.78
N ASP A 96 -17.46 -11.66 12.76
CA ASP A 96 -16.21 -12.41 12.62
C ASP A 96 -15.02 -11.56 13.12
N MET A 97 -14.83 -11.62 14.43
CA MET A 97 -13.76 -10.90 15.11
C MET A 97 -12.36 -11.41 14.72
N MET A 98 -12.23 -12.66 14.25
CA MET A 98 -10.93 -13.19 13.83
C MET A 98 -10.48 -12.52 12.53
N LEU A 99 -11.39 -12.40 11.55
CA LEU A 99 -11.06 -11.75 10.29
C LEU A 99 -10.74 -10.25 10.48
N VAL A 100 -11.45 -9.59 11.41
CA VAL A 100 -11.15 -8.21 11.80
C VAL A 100 -9.78 -8.10 12.50
N HIS A 101 -9.42 -9.04 13.37
CA HIS A 101 -8.10 -9.07 13.99
C HIS A 101 -7.00 -9.26 12.94
N ASP A 102 -7.20 -10.20 12.02
CA ASP A 102 -6.23 -10.52 10.97
C ASP A 102 -5.95 -9.32 10.06
N VAL A 103 -6.98 -8.60 9.60
CA VAL A 103 -6.76 -7.40 8.76
C VAL A 103 -6.05 -6.27 9.52
N MET A 104 -6.30 -6.14 10.83
CA MET A 104 -5.61 -5.17 11.68
C MET A 104 -4.13 -5.52 11.86
N GLU A 105 -3.79 -6.81 11.96
CA GLU A 105 -2.40 -7.28 12.00
C GLU A 105 -1.66 -7.00 10.69
N LEU A 106 -2.32 -7.20 9.54
CA LEU A 106 -1.76 -6.82 8.23
C LEU A 106 -1.49 -5.32 8.15
N LYS A 107 -2.43 -4.48 8.61
CA LYS A 107 -2.22 -3.03 8.72
C LYS A 107 -1.01 -2.71 9.59
N ASN A 108 -0.83 -3.38 10.73
CA ASN A 108 0.33 -3.17 11.61
C ASN A 108 1.65 -3.55 10.93
N ILE A 109 1.68 -4.64 10.15
CA ILE A 109 2.85 -5.04 9.35
C ILE A 109 3.21 -3.94 8.34
N CYS A 110 2.21 -3.47 7.58
CA CYS A 110 2.39 -2.37 6.63
C CYS A 110 2.95 -1.12 7.32
N GLN A 111 2.33 -0.69 8.42
CA GLN A 111 2.78 0.45 9.20
C GLN A 111 4.20 0.27 9.76
N GLY A 112 4.59 -0.95 10.13
CA GLY A 112 5.96 -1.27 10.56
C GLY A 112 6.99 -1.00 9.47
N VAL A 113 6.72 -1.46 8.24
CA VAL A 113 7.57 -1.20 7.07
C VAL A 113 7.67 0.30 6.82
N LEU A 114 6.53 1.00 6.71
CA LEU A 114 6.50 2.44 6.43
C LEU A 114 7.20 3.26 7.53
N ARG A 115 7.02 2.88 8.81
CA ARG A 115 7.68 3.55 9.95
C ARG A 115 9.19 3.41 9.88
N SER A 116 9.71 2.25 9.48
CA SER A 116 11.16 2.02 9.34
C SER A 116 11.78 2.90 8.24
N ARG A 117 11.01 3.31 7.24
CA ARG A 117 11.43 4.11 6.07
C ARG A 117 10.89 5.56 6.11
N LYS A 118 10.41 6.03 7.26
CA LYS A 118 9.67 7.30 7.39
C LYS A 118 10.41 8.53 6.82
N LYS A 119 11.73 8.60 6.98
CA LYS A 119 12.55 9.72 6.51
C LYS A 119 12.67 9.71 4.99
N GLU A 120 12.91 8.54 4.43
CA GLU A 120 13.03 8.34 2.98
C GLU A 120 11.71 8.63 2.26
N ILE A 121 10.58 8.23 2.86
CA ILE A 121 9.24 8.58 2.39
C ILE A 121 9.05 10.10 2.38
N ALA A 122 9.31 10.79 3.49
CA ALA A 122 9.12 12.23 3.60
C ALA A 122 10.00 13.02 2.60
N GLU A 123 11.24 12.58 2.40
CA GLU A 123 12.13 13.19 1.40
C GLU A 123 11.63 12.97 -0.04
N ALA A 124 11.12 11.79 -0.36
CA ALA A 124 10.56 11.49 -1.68
C ALA A 124 9.28 12.31 -1.95
N GLU A 125 8.36 12.36 -0.98
CA GLU A 125 7.13 13.16 -1.06
C GLU A 125 7.41 14.65 -1.26
N ALA A 126 8.38 15.21 -0.53
CA ALA A 126 8.79 16.60 -0.71
C ALA A 126 9.32 16.86 -2.13
N MET A 127 10.10 15.92 -2.70
CA MET A 127 10.59 16.04 -4.08
C MET A 127 9.47 15.95 -5.12
N ILE A 128 8.48 15.09 -4.89
CA ILE A 128 7.30 14.98 -5.76
C ILE A 128 6.52 16.31 -5.72
N GLN A 129 6.21 16.83 -4.54
CA GLN A 129 5.50 18.10 -4.38
C GLN A 129 6.24 19.27 -5.05
N ILE A 130 7.56 19.37 -4.84
CA ILE A 130 8.40 20.37 -5.52
C ILE A 130 8.24 20.25 -7.04
N SER A 131 8.34 19.04 -7.58
CA SER A 131 8.22 18.83 -9.03
C SER A 131 6.85 19.18 -9.60
N GLU A 132 5.79 19.17 -8.78
CA GLU A 132 4.45 19.56 -9.20
C GLU A 132 4.22 21.06 -9.16
N ILE A 133 4.89 21.79 -8.26
CA ILE A 133 4.81 23.26 -8.18
C ILE A 133 5.46 23.92 -9.41
N PHE A 134 6.51 23.31 -9.95
CA PHE A 134 7.29 23.86 -11.07
C PHE A 134 6.89 23.31 -12.45
N LYS A 135 5.74 22.61 -12.55
CA LYS A 135 5.09 22.24 -13.81
C LYS A 135 4.15 23.33 -14.28
#